data_AF-A0AAN6PUI9-F1
#
_entry.id   AF-A0AAN6PUI9-F1
#
_cell.length_a   1.000
_cell.length_b   1.000
_cell.length_c   1.000
_cell.angle_alpha   90.00
_cell.angle_beta   90.00
_cell.angle_gamma   90.00
#
_symmetry.space_group_name_H-M   'P 1'
#
loop_
_entity.id
_entity.type
_entity.pdbx_description
1 polymer ?
#
loop_
_entity_poly.entity_id
_entity_poly.type
_entity_poly.pdbx_seq_one_letter_code
_entity_poly.pdbx_strand_id
1 'polypeptide(L)'
;MLNDGDIVLLLTPPIVPEASPLNRDPNNPTMDPFEPLGKALARYHPWVRHVPYVPQNGITSTHETHVALAAAVIFVISGPPRHGQPSQVTLAERVRALCKGRPQVILTCCDVRELGSLATRFPTAIRAAAACILPGETSKSSHRRPDKHNPIPLRLPWSIEAWDRNTDVSVVFDLWRRCLPKMFHLGRDQFETMLCRDGYAMHYVAREPETSQVLGFCATYTTYVDGSDRLLGSLAALLVQPSHQRRGIGRSLHDHALRQLTKVPGVSLLQLGSTFPRLLYGLPVDSPSEPWFRRQGWPIKLPVAPGSRHEACDWLLEFKNWPVTCLDPSRFTFRPCEMTDIDKVVAFVDITSRRNDNMGWYDQYAKLAHARNTRDIILGLQGEIIIAAALTYRTGSPVAGDIPWARTIADDVGGITCVCISDDVPRDSVMIRLLDTCIRVLKDAETNRLFIDGIKGGDDGFSKLGFRKWARYIEVWRECRDSGAVTSDEDV
;
A
#
# COMPACT_ATOMS: atom_id res chain seq x y z
N MET A 1 14.20 29.65 14.62
CA MET A 1 13.06 30.45 14.10
C MET A 1 13.63 31.78 13.66
N LEU A 2 13.07 32.40 12.61
CA LEU A 2 13.47 33.75 12.17
C LEU A 2 12.80 34.78 13.08
N ASN A 3 13.53 35.85 13.41
CA ASN A 3 13.04 36.97 14.21
C ASN A 3 12.51 38.10 13.32
N ASP A 4 11.74 39.01 13.90
CA ASP A 4 11.34 40.24 13.23
C ASP A 4 12.58 41.10 12.90
N GLY A 5 12.72 41.46 11.62
CA GLY A 5 13.88 42.20 11.10
C GLY A 5 14.97 41.34 10.45
N ASP A 6 14.93 40.01 10.61
CA ASP A 6 15.87 39.10 9.95
C ASP A 6 15.69 39.16 8.43
N ILE A 7 16.77 39.26 7.65
CA ILE A 7 16.64 39.25 6.19
C ILE A 7 16.66 37.81 5.66
N VAL A 8 15.67 37.45 4.83
CA VAL A 8 15.69 36.23 4.02
C VAL A 8 16.12 36.59 2.61
N LEU A 9 17.26 36.04 2.16
CA LEU A 9 17.77 36.28 0.81
C LEU A 9 17.30 35.18 -0.15
N LEU A 10 16.58 35.54 -1.20
CA LEU A 10 16.20 34.68 -2.30
C LEU A 10 17.12 34.94 -3.50
N LEU A 11 17.98 33.97 -3.83
CA LEU A 11 18.89 33.99 -4.98
C LEU A 11 18.32 33.18 -6.14
N THR A 12 18.03 33.82 -7.27
CA THR A 12 17.40 33.17 -8.44
C THR A 12 18.21 33.33 -9.72
N PRO A 13 18.32 32.30 -10.57
CA PRO A 13 18.98 32.45 -11.86
C PRO A 13 18.06 33.18 -12.85
N PRO A 14 18.60 33.94 -13.83
CA PRO A 14 17.79 34.41 -14.95
C PRO A 14 17.34 33.20 -15.79
N ILE A 15 16.08 33.19 -16.20
CA ILE A 15 15.64 32.26 -17.26
C ILE A 15 15.97 32.93 -18.59
N VAL A 16 16.84 32.29 -19.38
CA VAL A 16 17.17 32.76 -20.73
C VAL A 16 15.89 32.76 -21.56
N PRO A 17 15.62 33.81 -22.37
CA PRO A 17 14.32 33.97 -23.00
C PRO A 17 13.83 32.77 -23.81
N GLU A 18 14.73 32.05 -24.48
CA GLU A 18 14.44 30.86 -25.29
C GLU A 18 13.91 29.66 -24.50
N ALA A 19 14.16 29.60 -23.18
CA ALA A 19 13.73 28.50 -22.31
C ALA A 19 12.45 28.81 -21.53
N SER A 20 11.88 30.01 -21.67
CA SER A 20 10.64 30.37 -21.00
C SER A 20 9.45 30.14 -21.94
N PRO A 21 8.48 29.28 -21.61
CA PRO A 21 7.23 29.15 -22.38
C PRO A 21 6.40 30.46 -22.40
N LEU A 22 6.74 31.44 -21.55
CA LEU A 22 6.13 32.78 -21.52
C LEU A 22 6.66 33.73 -22.62
N ASN A 23 7.75 33.39 -23.31
CA ASN A 23 8.38 34.26 -24.31
C ASN A 23 7.94 33.99 -25.75
N ARG A 24 6.74 33.41 -25.94
CA ARG A 24 6.14 33.31 -27.27
C ARG A 24 5.38 34.57 -27.71
N ASP A 25 5.19 35.54 -26.81
CA ASP A 25 4.50 36.79 -27.12
C ASP A 25 5.49 37.99 -27.11
N PRO A 26 5.84 38.56 -28.28
CA PRO A 26 6.78 39.68 -28.38
C PRO A 26 6.25 41.01 -27.80
N ASN A 27 4.97 41.09 -27.41
CA ASN A 27 4.36 42.31 -26.85
C ASN A 27 4.33 42.36 -25.32
N ASN A 28 4.76 41.32 -24.61
CA ASN A 28 4.70 41.26 -23.15
C ASN A 28 6.12 41.34 -22.55
N PRO A 29 6.44 42.30 -21.65
CA PRO A 29 7.78 42.42 -21.09
C PRO A 29 8.21 41.14 -20.38
N THR A 30 9.52 40.85 -20.45
CA THR A 30 10.17 39.67 -19.88
C THR A 30 10.03 39.68 -18.37
N MET A 31 8.98 39.04 -17.84
CA MET A 31 8.73 38.95 -16.41
C MET A 31 9.71 37.98 -15.76
N ASP A 32 10.27 38.34 -14.60
CA ASP A 32 11.07 37.40 -13.80
C ASP A 32 10.16 36.23 -13.36
N PRO A 33 10.42 35.00 -13.83
CA PRO A 33 9.57 33.84 -13.52
C PRO A 33 9.59 33.46 -12.04
N PHE A 34 10.53 34.00 -11.26
CA PHE A 34 10.60 33.81 -9.82
C PHE A 34 10.00 34.96 -9.00
N GLU A 35 9.52 36.03 -9.64
CA GLU A 35 8.83 37.12 -8.94
C GLU A 35 7.61 36.62 -8.12
N PRO A 36 6.76 35.69 -8.63
CA PRO A 36 5.66 35.13 -7.82
C PRO A 36 6.15 34.41 -6.56
N LEU A 37 7.31 33.73 -6.64
CA LEU A 37 7.92 33.07 -5.49
C LEU A 37 8.38 34.08 -4.44
N GLY A 38 9.05 35.16 -4.86
CA GLY A 38 9.44 36.26 -3.98
C GLY A 38 8.22 36.87 -3.27
N LYS A 39 7.14 37.17 -4.01
CA LYS A 39 5.87 37.68 -3.46
C LYS A 39 5.21 36.70 -2.50
N ALA A 40 5.25 35.40 -2.79
CA ALA A 40 4.68 34.39 -1.92
C ALA A 40 5.44 34.28 -0.60
N LEU A 41 6.77 34.33 -0.62
CA LEU A 41 7.60 34.33 0.59
C LEU A 41 7.36 35.59 1.43
N ALA A 42 7.20 36.75 0.79
CA ALA A 42 6.94 38.02 1.46
C ALA A 42 5.62 38.04 2.27
N ARG A 43 4.65 37.16 1.94
CA ARG A 43 3.41 36.98 2.73
C ARG A 43 3.66 36.34 4.09
N TYR A 44 4.73 35.56 4.23
CA TYR A 44 5.07 34.86 5.47
C TYR A 44 6.17 35.57 6.24
N HIS A 45 7.04 36.32 5.56
CA HIS A 45 8.12 37.07 6.16
C HIS A 45 8.35 38.38 5.42
N PRO A 46 8.18 39.56 6.04
CA PRO A 46 8.18 40.84 5.32
C PRO A 46 9.56 41.24 4.75
N TRP A 47 10.65 40.71 5.30
CA TRP A 47 12.03 41.10 4.94
C TRP A 47 12.68 40.12 3.95
N VAL A 48 12.01 39.87 2.82
CA VAL A 48 12.55 39.04 1.74
C VAL A 48 13.28 39.93 0.72
N ARG A 49 14.57 39.66 0.50
CA ARG A 49 15.37 40.29 -0.57
C ARG A 49 15.53 39.32 -1.72
N HIS A 50 15.00 39.66 -2.88
CA HIS A 50 15.12 38.88 -4.10
C HIS A 50 16.26 39.44 -4.95
N VAL A 51 17.31 38.64 -5.17
CA VAL A 51 18.52 39.03 -5.91
C VAL A 51 18.80 38.01 -7.00
N PRO A 52 18.84 38.40 -8.29
CA PRO A 52 19.16 37.47 -9.36
C PRO A 52 20.68 37.20 -9.41
N TYR A 53 21.07 35.97 -9.77
CA TYR A 53 22.48 35.60 -10.03
C TYR A 53 22.63 35.01 -11.43
N VAL A 54 23.66 35.42 -12.18
CA VAL A 54 23.93 34.88 -13.52
C VAL A 54 25.03 33.82 -13.43
N PRO A 55 24.80 32.55 -13.84
CA PRO A 55 25.81 31.50 -13.69
C PRO A 55 27.17 31.84 -14.33
N GLN A 56 27.16 32.48 -15.50
CA GLN A 56 28.37 32.96 -16.20
C GLN A 56 29.24 33.89 -15.35
N ASN A 57 28.61 34.77 -14.57
CA ASN A 57 29.29 35.78 -13.76
C ASN A 57 29.65 35.25 -12.36
N GLY A 58 29.13 34.07 -12.01
CA GLY A 58 29.29 33.47 -10.70
C GLY A 58 28.70 34.31 -9.56
N ILE A 59 29.14 34.00 -8.33
CA ILE A 59 28.79 34.76 -7.12
C ILE A 59 29.73 35.96 -7.02
N THR A 60 29.19 37.16 -7.21
CA THR A 60 29.93 38.44 -7.15
C THR A 60 29.97 39.03 -5.73
N SER A 61 30.79 40.06 -5.52
CA SER A 61 30.90 40.80 -4.24
C SER A 61 29.57 41.39 -3.74
N THR A 62 28.68 41.80 -4.67
CA THR A 62 27.33 42.24 -4.33
C THR A 62 26.51 41.11 -3.70
N HIS A 63 26.59 39.89 -4.27
CA HIS A 63 25.94 38.72 -3.69
C HIS A 63 26.53 38.38 -2.33
N GLU A 64 27.85 38.46 -2.17
CA GLU A 64 28.53 38.22 -0.90
C GLU A 64 28.04 39.19 0.19
N THR A 65 27.82 40.46 -0.16
CA THR A 65 27.25 41.47 0.74
C THR A 65 25.82 41.13 1.15
N HIS A 66 24.98 40.71 0.20
CA HIS A 66 23.62 40.28 0.51
C HIS A 66 23.58 39.02 1.38
N VAL A 67 24.46 38.05 1.12
CA VAL A 67 24.60 36.82 1.93
C VAL A 67 25.10 37.17 3.33
N ALA A 68 26.02 38.11 3.48
CA ALA A 68 26.50 38.56 4.78
C ALA A 68 25.39 39.19 5.64
N LEU A 69 24.43 39.89 5.03
CA LEU A 69 23.32 40.53 5.72
C LEU A 69 22.12 39.59 6.00
N ALA A 70 22.06 38.43 5.34
CA ALA A 70 20.93 37.51 5.46
C ALA A 70 21.03 36.62 6.71
N ALA A 71 19.89 36.45 7.39
CA ALA A 71 19.73 35.44 8.44
C ALA A 71 19.54 34.04 7.85
N ALA A 72 18.95 33.94 6.66
CA ALA A 72 18.79 32.70 5.89
C ALA A 72 18.86 32.97 4.39
N VAL A 73 19.35 31.99 3.63
CA VAL A 73 19.47 32.06 2.16
C VAL A 73 18.67 30.95 1.50
N ILE A 74 17.83 31.31 0.53
CA ILE A 74 17.14 30.39 -0.39
C ILE A 74 17.83 30.52 -1.73
N PHE A 75 18.42 29.44 -2.24
CA PHE A 75 19.14 29.41 -3.51
C PHE A 75 18.40 28.53 -4.52
N VAL A 76 18.02 29.11 -5.66
CA VAL A 76 17.25 28.41 -6.69
C VAL A 76 18.18 27.82 -7.74
N ILE A 77 17.97 26.55 -8.07
CA ILE A 77 18.61 25.83 -9.19
C ILE A 77 17.55 25.56 -10.26
N SER A 78 17.73 26.13 -11.46
CA SER A 78 16.73 26.09 -12.54
C SER A 78 16.97 25.01 -13.59
N GLY A 79 18.16 24.41 -13.66
CA GLY A 79 18.46 23.42 -14.71
C GLY A 79 19.84 22.76 -14.56
N PRO A 80 20.14 21.76 -15.42
CA PRO A 80 21.41 21.05 -15.43
C PRO A 80 22.59 21.96 -15.81
N PRO A 81 23.84 21.54 -15.55
CA PRO A 81 25.05 22.30 -15.92
C PRO A 81 25.10 22.60 -17.43
N ARG A 82 25.54 23.80 -17.80
CA ARG A 82 25.74 24.21 -19.20
C ARG A 82 27.23 24.31 -19.50
N HIS A 83 27.63 23.89 -20.71
CA HIS A 83 29.03 23.94 -21.13
C HIS A 83 29.56 25.39 -21.13
N GLY A 84 30.79 25.59 -20.62
CA GLY A 84 31.44 26.90 -20.54
C GLY A 84 30.97 27.80 -19.39
N GLN A 85 30.19 27.29 -18.43
CA GLN A 85 29.73 28.03 -17.25
C GLN A 85 29.86 27.20 -15.97
N PRO A 86 30.13 27.83 -14.81
CA PRO A 86 30.05 27.15 -13.52
C PRO A 86 28.67 26.54 -13.30
N SER A 87 28.63 25.31 -12.78
CA SER A 87 27.35 24.67 -12.44
C SER A 87 26.64 25.45 -11.32
N GLN A 88 25.32 25.52 -11.39
CA GLN A 88 24.52 26.17 -10.33
C GLN A 88 24.69 25.48 -8.97
N VAL A 89 25.02 24.18 -8.96
CA VAL A 89 25.40 23.41 -7.75
C VAL A 89 26.69 23.95 -7.15
N THR A 90 27.73 24.17 -7.96
CA THR A 90 29.01 24.74 -7.51
C THR A 90 28.83 26.17 -6.98
N LEU A 91 27.95 26.96 -7.59
CA LEU A 91 27.62 28.30 -7.09
C LEU A 91 26.88 28.25 -5.76
N ALA A 92 25.97 27.29 -5.58
CA ALA A 92 25.29 27.06 -4.31
C ALA A 92 26.29 26.64 -3.21
N GLU A 93 27.32 25.84 -3.52
CA GLU A 93 28.40 25.48 -2.59
C GLU A 93 29.22 26.70 -2.17
N ARG A 94 29.53 27.60 -3.11
CA ARG A 94 30.20 28.87 -2.79
C ARG A 94 29.34 29.72 -1.85
N VAL A 95 28.03 29.82 -2.08
CA VAL A 95 27.11 30.51 -1.16
C VAL A 95 27.05 29.81 0.19
N ARG A 96 27.10 28.48 0.25
CA ARG A 96 27.15 27.72 1.51
C ARG A 96 28.34 28.13 2.37
N ALA A 97 29.52 28.24 1.76
CA ALA A 97 30.74 28.67 2.45
C ALA A 97 30.60 30.09 3.04
N LEU A 98 29.91 30.98 2.32
CA LEU A 98 29.64 32.36 2.76
C LEU A 98 28.58 32.43 3.87
N CYS A 99 27.68 31.45 3.97
CA CYS A 99 26.66 31.41 5.02
C CYS A 99 27.25 31.21 6.42
N LYS A 100 28.49 30.70 6.58
CA LYS A 100 29.18 30.54 7.89
C LYS A 100 28.29 29.91 8.97
N GLY A 101 27.59 28.83 8.62
CA GLY A 101 26.68 28.10 9.53
C GLY A 101 25.22 28.59 9.55
N ARG A 102 24.92 29.74 8.93
CA ARG A 102 23.53 30.20 8.75
C ARG A 102 22.77 29.28 7.78
N PRO A 103 21.43 29.13 7.95
CA PRO A 103 20.64 28.26 7.10
C PRO A 103 20.73 28.62 5.61
N GLN A 104 20.97 27.59 4.79
CA GLN A 104 20.82 27.67 3.33
C GLN A 104 19.83 26.58 2.88
N VAL A 105 18.81 26.99 2.12
CA VAL A 105 17.79 26.13 1.52
C VAL A 105 18.01 26.12 0.01
N ILE A 106 18.10 24.93 -0.59
CA ILE A 106 18.18 24.79 -2.04
C ILE A 106 16.78 24.52 -2.61
N LEU A 107 16.35 25.28 -3.61
CA LEU A 107 15.10 25.05 -4.32
C LEU A 107 15.41 24.60 -5.76
N THR A 108 15.00 23.40 -6.17
CA THR A 108 15.28 22.88 -7.52
C THR A 108 14.02 22.91 -8.41
N CYS A 109 14.20 23.33 -9.66
CA CYS A 109 13.14 23.33 -10.68
C CYS A 109 13.24 22.14 -11.65
N CYS A 110 14.35 21.40 -11.62
CA CYS A 110 14.61 20.20 -12.43
C CYS A 110 14.75 18.93 -11.57
N ASP A 111 14.88 17.76 -12.22
CA ASP A 111 15.05 16.48 -11.52
C ASP A 111 16.38 16.46 -10.74
N VAL A 112 16.32 16.09 -9.47
CA VAL A 112 17.48 16.01 -8.57
C VAL A 112 18.49 14.97 -9.06
N ARG A 113 18.04 13.94 -9.81
CA ARG A 113 18.92 12.92 -10.40
C ARG A 113 19.89 13.48 -11.44
N GLU A 114 19.50 14.57 -12.12
CA GLU A 114 20.33 15.24 -13.14
C GLU A 114 21.32 16.24 -12.54
N LEU A 115 21.20 16.54 -11.23
CA LEU A 115 22.01 17.53 -10.52
C LEU A 115 23.14 16.91 -9.67
N GLY A 116 23.39 15.60 -9.81
CA GLY A 116 24.41 14.88 -9.04
C GLY A 116 24.03 14.67 -7.56
N SER A 117 25.03 14.54 -6.68
CA SER A 117 24.86 14.22 -5.24
C SER A 117 24.40 15.41 -4.38
N LEU A 118 23.36 16.12 -4.82
CA LEU A 118 22.83 17.31 -4.14
C LEU A 118 22.47 17.04 -2.66
N ALA A 119 21.97 15.83 -2.37
CA ALA A 119 21.55 15.41 -1.04
C ALA A 119 22.70 15.16 -0.05
N THR A 120 23.93 14.88 -0.53
CA THR A 120 25.10 14.76 0.36
C THR A 120 25.76 16.12 0.61
N ARG A 121 25.51 17.10 -0.28
CA ARG A 121 26.15 18.43 -0.25
C ARG A 121 25.32 19.48 0.49
N PHE A 122 23.99 19.33 0.48
CA PHE A 122 23.07 20.28 1.11
C PHE A 122 22.04 19.58 2.00
N PRO A 123 21.96 19.93 3.30
CA PRO A 123 21.05 19.28 4.24
C PRO A 123 19.56 19.63 4.03
N THR A 124 19.27 20.72 3.31
CA THR A 124 17.90 21.17 3.03
C THR A 124 17.76 21.52 1.56
N ALA A 125 17.24 20.57 0.77
CA ALA A 125 16.83 20.80 -0.62
C ALA A 125 15.32 20.55 -0.77
N ILE A 126 14.65 21.31 -1.64
CA ILE A 126 13.21 21.25 -1.90
C ILE A 126 12.99 21.27 -3.41
N ARG A 127 12.20 20.33 -3.94
CA ARG A 127 11.75 20.37 -5.35
C ARG A 127 10.51 21.24 -5.48
N ALA A 128 10.52 22.21 -6.38
CA ALA A 128 9.32 22.97 -6.73
C ALA A 128 8.45 22.20 -7.73
N ALA A 129 7.13 22.16 -7.51
CA ALA A 129 6.18 21.70 -8.52
C ALA A 129 6.05 22.77 -9.61
N ALA A 130 6.14 22.40 -10.89
CA ALA A 130 6.13 23.32 -12.04
C ALA A 130 4.93 24.31 -12.02
N ALA A 131 3.78 23.87 -11.50
CA ALA A 131 2.57 24.68 -11.36
C ALA A 131 2.67 25.84 -10.32
N CYS A 132 3.68 25.85 -9.45
CA CYS A 132 3.89 26.91 -8.46
C CYS A 132 4.81 28.05 -8.96
N ILE A 133 5.48 27.86 -10.11
CA ILE A 133 6.48 28.82 -10.63
C ILE A 133 5.99 29.50 -11.92
N LEU A 134 5.08 28.89 -12.68
CA LEU A 134 4.61 29.43 -13.95
C LEU A 134 3.21 30.04 -13.82
N PRO A 135 3.02 31.36 -14.04
CA PRO A 135 1.69 31.91 -14.22
C PRO A 135 1.21 31.61 -15.64
N GLY A 136 0.25 30.70 -15.78
CA GLY A 136 -0.44 30.52 -17.06
C GLY A 136 -0.72 29.08 -17.49
N GLU A 137 -1.30 28.24 -16.62
CA GLU A 137 -2.25 27.23 -17.08
C GLU A 137 -3.41 27.17 -16.09
N THR A 138 -4.41 28.02 -16.32
CA THR A 138 -5.75 27.77 -15.79
C THR A 138 -6.35 26.57 -16.52
N SER A 139 -5.93 25.36 -16.16
CA SER A 139 -6.80 24.21 -16.38
C SER A 139 -7.84 24.23 -15.28
N LYS A 140 -9.09 24.45 -15.68
CA LYS A 140 -10.28 24.51 -14.83
C LYS A 140 -10.37 23.22 -14.01
N SER A 141 -9.93 23.28 -12.76
CA SER A 141 -10.24 22.27 -11.75
C SER A 141 -10.58 22.99 -10.45
N SER A 142 -11.71 22.58 -9.90
CA SER A 142 -12.51 23.22 -8.86
C SER A 142 -11.72 23.79 -7.68
N HIS A 143 -12.16 24.97 -7.23
CA HIS A 143 -11.79 25.63 -5.99
C HIS A 143 -11.61 24.67 -4.79
N ARG A 144 -10.37 24.47 -4.36
CA ARG A 144 -10.05 24.33 -2.93
C ARG A 144 -8.85 25.21 -2.60
N ARG A 145 -9.01 26.05 -1.58
CA ARG A 145 -7.96 26.88 -1.00
C ARG A 145 -6.73 25.99 -0.70
N PRO A 146 -5.50 26.41 -1.03
CA PRO A 146 -4.31 25.65 -0.69
C PRO A 146 -4.19 25.63 0.82
N ASP A 147 -4.36 24.44 1.39
CA ASP A 147 -4.07 24.18 2.79
C ASP A 147 -2.58 24.40 3.04
N LYS A 148 -2.24 24.88 4.24
CA LYS A 148 -0.89 25.37 4.61
C LYS A 148 0.18 24.29 4.35
N HIS A 149 0.81 24.33 3.18
CA HIS A 149 1.89 23.41 2.82
C HIS A 149 3.15 23.78 3.60
N ASN A 150 3.43 23.03 4.66
CA ASN A 150 4.77 22.94 5.23
C ASN A 150 5.75 22.52 4.11
N PRO A 151 6.89 23.21 3.95
CA PRO A 151 7.93 22.78 3.01
C PRO A 151 8.38 21.37 3.37
N ILE A 152 8.29 20.43 2.42
CA ILE A 152 8.73 19.04 2.60
C ILE A 152 10.26 19.06 2.47
N PRO A 153 11.03 18.83 3.55
CA PRO A 153 12.48 18.66 3.42
C PRO A 153 12.72 17.40 2.59
N LEU A 154 13.63 17.43 1.62
CA LEU A 154 14.20 16.21 1.03
C LEU A 154 14.93 15.45 2.14
N ARG A 155 14.21 14.61 2.88
CA ARG A 155 14.79 13.60 3.75
C ARG A 155 15.31 12.49 2.86
N LEU A 156 16.57 12.10 3.06
CA LEU A 156 17.14 10.88 2.46
C LEU A 156 16.14 9.73 2.67
N PRO A 157 15.89 8.89 1.64
CA PRO A 157 15.06 7.72 1.82
C PRO A 157 15.65 6.84 2.93
N TRP A 158 14.81 6.37 3.84
CA TRP A 158 15.23 5.47 4.90
C TRP A 158 15.89 4.22 4.31
N SER A 159 16.96 3.74 4.96
CA SER A 159 17.56 2.46 4.59
C SER A 159 16.54 1.35 4.83
N ILE A 160 16.28 0.57 3.77
CA ILE A 160 15.37 -0.57 3.80
C ILE A 160 16.18 -1.83 3.57
N GLU A 161 16.04 -2.78 4.48
CA GLU A 161 16.76 -4.05 4.47
C GLU A 161 15.75 -5.20 4.38
N ALA A 162 16.21 -6.35 3.88
CA ALA A 162 15.45 -7.59 3.97
C ALA A 162 15.27 -7.94 5.45
N TRP A 163 14.05 -8.35 5.82
CA TRP A 163 13.76 -8.87 7.14
C TRP A 163 14.49 -10.18 7.36
N ASP A 164 15.19 -10.31 8.49
CA ASP A 164 15.89 -11.53 8.87
C ASP A 164 15.18 -12.21 10.05
N ARG A 165 14.79 -13.48 9.87
CA ARG A 165 14.05 -14.24 10.87
C ARG A 165 14.76 -14.27 12.23
N ASN A 166 16.07 -14.48 12.25
CA ASN A 166 16.82 -14.74 13.47
C ASN A 166 16.98 -13.47 14.31
N THR A 167 17.06 -12.31 13.66
CA THR A 167 17.35 -11.04 14.31
C THR A 167 16.12 -10.16 14.50
N ASP A 168 15.16 -10.21 13.57
CA ASP A 168 14.06 -9.24 13.52
C ASP A 168 12.73 -9.75 14.08
N VAL A 169 12.49 -11.07 14.13
CA VAL A 169 11.17 -11.64 14.47
C VAL A 169 10.61 -11.09 15.78
N SER A 170 11.45 -10.98 16.81
CA SER A 170 11.00 -10.52 18.13
C SER A 170 10.63 -9.04 18.15
N VAL A 171 11.46 -8.20 17.50
CA VAL A 171 11.24 -6.74 17.45
C VAL A 171 10.02 -6.42 16.58
N VAL A 172 9.87 -7.13 15.47
CA VAL A 172 8.73 -6.97 14.56
C VAL A 172 7.44 -7.48 15.20
N PHE A 173 7.47 -8.56 15.98
CA PHE A 173 6.33 -9.03 16.76
C PHE A 173 5.83 -7.96 17.75
N ASP A 174 6.76 -7.29 18.45
CA ASP A 174 6.40 -6.20 19.35
C ASP A 174 5.87 -4.98 18.59
N LEU A 175 6.45 -4.66 17.44
CA LEU A 175 5.97 -3.59 16.57
C LEU A 175 4.55 -3.88 16.06
N TRP A 176 4.26 -5.13 15.68
CA TRP A 176 2.94 -5.60 15.26
C TRP A 176 1.89 -5.31 16.33
N ARG A 177 2.14 -5.74 17.57
CA ARG A 177 1.21 -5.56 18.69
C ARG A 177 1.03 -4.09 19.07
N ARG A 178 2.05 -3.26 18.88
CA ARG A 178 1.96 -1.80 19.14
C ARG A 178 1.17 -1.06 18.07
N CYS A 179 1.26 -1.49 16.81
CA CYS A 179 0.65 -0.79 15.68
C CYS A 179 -0.77 -1.24 15.39
N LEU A 180 -1.12 -2.50 15.65
CA LEU A 180 -2.41 -3.06 15.31
C LEU A 180 -3.37 -3.18 16.51
N PRO A 181 -4.70 -3.06 16.28
CA PRO A 181 -5.71 -3.37 17.28
C PRO A 181 -5.53 -4.77 17.89
N LYS A 182 -5.92 -4.93 19.16
CA LYS A 182 -5.79 -6.19 19.91
C LYS A 182 -6.39 -7.41 19.21
N MET A 183 -7.48 -7.23 18.47
CA MET A 183 -8.12 -8.32 17.71
C MET A 183 -7.22 -8.93 16.63
N PHE A 184 -6.24 -8.17 16.11
CA PHE A 184 -5.26 -8.65 15.13
C PHE A 184 -3.95 -9.09 15.78
N HIS A 185 -3.91 -9.28 17.11
CA HIS A 185 -2.71 -9.78 17.78
C HIS A 185 -2.61 -11.30 17.59
N LEU A 186 -1.44 -11.75 17.17
CA LEU A 186 -1.10 -13.16 17.00
C LEU A 186 -0.29 -13.63 18.22
N GLY A 187 -0.33 -14.94 18.51
CA GLY A 187 0.66 -15.57 19.36
C GLY A 187 2.05 -15.53 18.70
N ARG A 188 3.13 -15.61 19.48
CA ARG A 188 4.50 -15.50 18.94
C ARG A 188 4.81 -16.57 17.88
N ASP A 189 4.51 -17.83 18.19
CA ASP A 189 4.82 -18.95 17.29
C ASP A 189 3.99 -18.89 15.99
N GLN A 190 2.70 -18.53 16.12
CA GLN A 190 1.82 -18.34 14.98
C GLN A 190 2.26 -17.15 14.12
N PHE A 191 2.68 -16.04 14.73
CA PHE A 191 3.22 -14.88 14.04
C PHE A 191 4.44 -15.27 13.19
N GLU A 192 5.38 -16.00 13.76
CA GLU A 192 6.57 -16.46 13.06
C GLU A 192 6.22 -17.39 11.89
N THR A 193 5.33 -18.36 12.09
CA THR A 193 4.91 -19.31 11.06
C THR A 193 4.13 -18.63 9.92
N MET A 194 3.41 -17.56 10.23
CA MET A 194 2.72 -16.77 9.20
C MET A 194 3.69 -16.00 8.32
N LEU A 195 4.78 -15.46 8.86
CA LEU A 195 5.78 -14.70 8.11
C LEU A 195 6.79 -15.59 7.38
N CYS A 196 7.21 -16.71 7.98
CA CYS A 196 8.21 -17.61 7.40
C CYS A 196 7.58 -18.56 6.37
N ARG A 197 7.42 -18.09 5.12
CA ARG A 197 6.94 -18.89 3.99
C ARG A 197 8.00 -19.00 2.89
N ASP A 198 8.53 -20.20 2.71
CA ASP A 198 9.54 -20.48 1.69
C ASP A 198 9.03 -20.16 0.29
N GLY A 199 9.86 -19.47 -0.51
CA GLY A 199 9.57 -19.16 -1.92
C GLY A 199 8.52 -18.07 -2.17
N TYR A 200 7.76 -17.67 -1.15
CA TYR A 200 6.62 -16.76 -1.32
C TYR A 200 6.71 -15.48 -0.48
N ALA A 201 7.49 -15.46 0.62
CA ALA A 201 7.58 -14.32 1.52
C ALA A 201 8.88 -13.51 1.33
N MET A 202 8.75 -12.21 1.06
CA MET A 202 9.88 -11.27 0.99
C MET A 202 9.56 -10.03 1.83
N HIS A 203 9.95 -10.03 3.10
CA HIS A 203 9.61 -8.96 4.03
C HIS A 203 10.74 -7.94 4.17
N TYR A 204 10.40 -6.74 4.61
CA TYR A 204 11.36 -5.64 4.72
C TYR A 204 11.25 -4.90 6.05
N VAL A 205 12.38 -4.43 6.55
CA VAL A 205 12.48 -3.59 7.74
C VAL A 205 13.13 -2.25 7.40
N ALA A 206 12.71 -1.20 8.11
CA ALA A 206 13.37 0.09 8.09
C ALA A 206 14.11 0.28 9.39
N ARG A 207 15.42 0.55 9.30
CA ARG A 207 16.28 0.75 10.47
C ARG A 207 16.62 2.21 10.69
N GLU A 208 16.79 2.57 11.95
CA GLU A 208 17.45 3.82 12.32
C GLU A 208 18.94 3.77 11.93
N PRO A 209 19.47 4.78 11.21
CA PRO A 209 20.86 4.75 10.76
C PRO A 209 21.89 4.62 11.88
N GLU A 210 21.64 5.27 13.02
CA GLU A 210 22.61 5.36 14.11
C GLU A 210 22.56 4.15 15.05
N THR A 211 21.36 3.61 15.30
CA THR A 211 21.15 2.56 16.32
C THR A 211 20.85 1.18 15.72
N SER A 212 20.64 1.11 14.40
CA SER A 212 20.15 -0.08 13.68
C SER A 212 18.82 -0.64 14.23
N GLN A 213 18.09 0.14 15.04
CA GLN A 213 16.81 -0.25 15.59
C GLN A 213 15.76 -0.36 14.48
N VAL A 214 14.96 -1.43 14.48
CA VAL A 214 13.82 -1.57 13.58
C VAL A 214 12.72 -0.58 13.97
N LEU A 215 12.42 0.36 13.08
CA LEU A 215 11.39 1.39 13.26
C LEU A 215 10.15 1.18 12.39
N GLY A 216 10.24 0.31 11.39
CA GLY A 216 9.14 -0.04 10.51
C GLY A 216 9.31 -1.41 9.89
N PHE A 217 8.19 -1.99 9.47
CA PHE A 217 8.13 -3.33 8.90
C PHE A 217 7.11 -3.38 7.77
N CYS A 218 7.41 -4.13 6.73
CA CYS A 218 6.52 -4.40 5.61
C CYS A 218 6.49 -5.90 5.32
N ALA A 219 5.34 -6.54 5.53
CA ALA A 219 5.09 -7.91 5.11
C ALA A 219 4.65 -7.92 3.65
N THR A 220 5.26 -8.78 2.84
CA THR A 220 4.85 -9.01 1.45
C THR A 220 4.87 -10.50 1.11
N TYR A 221 3.94 -10.89 0.24
CA TYR A 221 3.86 -12.23 -0.32
C TYR A 221 3.71 -12.17 -1.83
N THR A 222 4.11 -13.24 -2.51
CA THR A 222 3.69 -13.51 -3.89
C THR A 222 2.88 -14.79 -3.92
N THR A 223 1.76 -14.83 -4.64
CA THR A 223 0.93 -16.04 -4.80
C THR A 223 0.55 -16.23 -6.26
N TYR A 224 0.31 -17.47 -6.67
CA TYR A 224 -0.24 -17.74 -8.00
C TYR A 224 -1.66 -17.21 -8.12
N VAL A 225 -1.99 -16.72 -9.31
CA VAL A 225 -3.36 -16.41 -9.73
C VAL A 225 -3.95 -17.70 -10.29
N ASP A 226 -5.02 -18.18 -9.66
CA ASP A 226 -5.58 -19.54 -9.80
C ASP A 226 -5.45 -20.14 -11.21
N GLY A 227 -4.60 -21.17 -11.28
CA GLY A 227 -4.34 -21.99 -12.46
C GLY A 227 -3.79 -21.21 -13.66
N SER A 228 -2.98 -20.17 -13.41
CA SER A 228 -2.18 -19.45 -14.40
C SER A 228 -0.74 -19.25 -13.91
N ASP A 229 0.20 -18.99 -14.82
CA ASP A 229 1.59 -18.64 -14.48
C ASP A 229 1.73 -17.18 -13.99
N ARG A 230 0.62 -16.46 -13.86
CA ARG A 230 0.62 -15.08 -13.35
C ARG A 230 0.71 -15.12 -11.83
N LEU A 231 1.50 -14.19 -11.30
CA LEU A 231 1.62 -13.95 -9.88
C LEU A 231 0.88 -12.67 -9.46
N LEU A 232 0.41 -12.73 -8.23
CA LEU A 232 -0.11 -11.62 -7.46
C LEU A 232 0.93 -11.24 -6.40
N GLY A 233 1.29 -9.96 -6.33
CA GLY A 233 2.12 -9.38 -5.27
C GLY A 233 1.26 -8.73 -4.18
N SER A 234 1.33 -9.25 -2.96
CA SER A 234 0.57 -8.76 -1.81
C SER A 234 1.44 -7.84 -0.94
N LEU A 235 0.98 -6.61 -0.70
CA LEU A 235 1.44 -5.77 0.41
C LEU A 235 0.59 -6.08 1.65
N ALA A 236 0.94 -7.15 2.35
CA ALA A 236 0.09 -7.76 3.38
C ALA A 236 -0.05 -6.89 4.64
N ALA A 237 1.02 -6.22 5.07
CA ALA A 237 1.00 -5.27 6.17
C ALA A 237 2.12 -4.24 6.04
N LEU A 238 1.85 -3.00 6.44
CA LEU A 238 2.84 -1.92 6.48
C LEU A 238 2.73 -1.18 7.81
N LEU A 239 3.74 -1.32 8.65
CA LEU A 239 3.75 -0.82 10.02
C LEU A 239 4.92 0.13 10.25
N VAL A 240 4.66 1.22 10.97
CA VAL A 240 5.69 2.18 11.39
C VAL A 240 5.46 2.49 12.85
N GLN A 241 6.53 2.43 13.64
CA GLN A 241 6.51 2.73 15.06
C GLN A 241 5.77 4.06 15.32
N PRO A 242 4.74 4.11 16.21
CA PRO A 242 3.88 5.28 16.36
C PRO A 242 4.64 6.59 16.61
N SER A 243 5.67 6.57 17.46
CA SER A 243 6.50 7.74 17.75
C SER A 243 7.41 8.19 16.59
N HIS A 244 7.50 7.40 15.52
CA HIS A 244 8.36 7.63 14.36
C HIS A 244 7.56 7.82 13.05
N GLN A 245 6.23 7.89 13.14
CA GLN A 245 5.37 8.16 11.99
C GLN A 245 5.58 9.58 11.44
N ARG A 246 5.13 9.82 10.20
CA ARG A 246 5.29 11.10 9.47
C ARG A 246 6.75 11.51 9.22
N ARG A 247 7.71 10.57 9.34
CA ARG A 247 9.14 10.79 9.05
C ARG A 247 9.60 10.28 7.67
N GLY A 248 8.69 9.72 6.88
CA GLY A 248 9.01 9.13 5.56
C GLY A 248 9.23 7.61 5.57
N ILE A 249 9.34 6.98 6.74
CA ILE A 249 9.61 5.53 6.90
C ILE A 249 8.62 4.67 6.10
N GLY A 250 7.31 4.89 6.31
CA GLY A 250 6.27 4.11 5.62
C GLY A 250 6.32 4.28 4.10
N ARG A 251 6.74 5.46 3.61
CA ARG A 251 6.92 5.69 2.16
C ARG A 251 8.13 4.94 1.64
N SER A 252 9.27 4.99 2.33
CA SER A 252 10.46 4.24 1.95
C SER A 252 10.22 2.73 1.90
N LEU A 253 9.54 2.18 2.92
CA LEU A 253 9.15 0.76 2.97
C LEU A 253 8.21 0.40 1.82
N HIS A 254 7.13 1.18 1.64
CA HIS A 254 6.17 0.96 0.57
C HIS A 254 6.82 1.00 -0.80
N ASP A 255 7.57 2.06 -1.10
CA ASP A 255 8.19 2.23 -2.42
C ASP A 255 9.23 1.14 -2.67
N HIS A 256 9.96 0.70 -1.65
CA HIS A 256 10.87 -0.45 -1.76
C HIS A 256 10.11 -1.74 -2.03
N ALA A 257 9.12 -2.08 -1.20
CA ALA A 257 8.34 -3.30 -1.31
C ALA A 257 7.67 -3.43 -2.68
N LEU A 258 7.00 -2.37 -3.16
CA LEU A 258 6.35 -2.38 -4.47
C LEU A 258 7.37 -2.60 -5.60
N ARG A 259 8.53 -1.92 -5.55
CA ARG A 259 9.58 -2.12 -6.56
C ARG A 259 10.08 -3.56 -6.59
N GLN A 260 10.21 -4.21 -5.44
CA GLN A 260 10.66 -5.60 -5.39
C GLN A 260 9.59 -6.56 -5.89
N LEU A 261 8.32 -6.37 -5.47
CA LEU A 261 7.20 -7.17 -5.98
C LEU A 261 7.10 -7.08 -7.52
N THR A 262 7.22 -5.89 -8.09
CA THR A 262 7.17 -5.70 -9.56
C THR A 262 8.36 -6.29 -10.31
N LYS A 263 9.47 -6.62 -9.61
CA LYS A 263 10.63 -7.27 -10.23
C LYS A 263 10.50 -8.79 -10.27
N VAL A 264 9.59 -9.37 -9.47
CA VAL A 264 9.37 -10.81 -9.47
C VAL A 264 8.71 -11.19 -10.80
N PRO A 265 9.32 -12.09 -11.61
CA PRO A 265 8.75 -12.52 -12.87
C PRO A 265 7.34 -13.08 -12.69
N GLY A 266 6.41 -12.68 -13.56
CA GLY A 266 5.01 -13.10 -13.50
C GLY A 266 4.10 -12.22 -12.64
N VAL A 267 4.64 -11.33 -11.79
CA VAL A 267 3.80 -10.42 -10.98
C VAL A 267 3.13 -9.37 -11.88
N SER A 268 1.83 -9.56 -12.10
CA SER A 268 1.00 -8.70 -12.96
C SER A 268 -0.02 -7.87 -12.16
N LEU A 269 -0.31 -8.28 -10.93
CA LEU A 269 -1.28 -7.63 -10.05
C LEU A 269 -0.63 -7.36 -8.68
N LEU A 270 -1.02 -6.24 -8.07
CA LEU A 270 -0.66 -5.88 -6.70
C LEU A 270 -1.92 -5.72 -5.84
N GLN A 271 -1.83 -6.13 -4.57
CA GLN A 271 -2.93 -6.03 -3.59
C GLN A 271 -2.48 -5.29 -2.33
N LEU A 272 -3.39 -4.52 -1.72
CA LEU A 272 -3.30 -4.18 -0.30
C LEU A 272 -3.98 -5.27 0.53
N GLY A 273 -3.26 -5.86 1.47
CA GLY A 273 -3.66 -7.13 2.09
C GLY A 273 -3.05 -8.32 1.35
N SER A 274 -3.55 -9.50 1.65
CA SER A 274 -3.00 -10.79 1.18
C SER A 274 -4.10 -11.83 1.00
N THR A 275 -3.99 -12.66 -0.04
CA THR A 275 -4.87 -13.82 -0.28
C THR A 275 -4.61 -14.93 0.74
N PHE A 276 -3.41 -15.54 0.68
CA PHE A 276 -2.87 -16.54 1.60
C PHE A 276 -1.33 -16.44 1.67
N PRO A 277 -0.70 -16.51 2.86
CA PRO A 277 -1.33 -16.48 4.16
C PRO A 277 -2.08 -15.15 4.39
N ARG A 278 -3.30 -15.22 4.93
CA ARG A 278 -4.21 -14.09 5.03
C ARG A 278 -4.02 -13.37 6.36
N LEU A 279 -3.08 -12.42 6.38
CA LEU A 279 -2.96 -11.49 7.50
C LEU A 279 -4.15 -10.53 7.52
N LEU A 280 -4.28 -9.70 6.50
CA LEU A 280 -5.44 -8.82 6.33
C LEU A 280 -6.02 -9.09 4.95
N TYR A 281 -7.34 -9.23 4.85
CA TYR A 281 -7.99 -9.42 3.55
C TYR A 281 -7.77 -8.21 2.63
N GLY A 282 -7.83 -7.02 3.22
CA GLY A 282 -7.68 -5.75 2.53
C GLY A 282 -7.30 -4.64 3.50
N LEU A 283 -7.54 -3.40 3.10
CA LEU A 283 -7.40 -2.26 4.00
C LEU A 283 -8.58 -2.26 4.98
N PRO A 284 -8.37 -2.32 6.31
CA PRO A 284 -9.48 -2.27 7.26
C PRO A 284 -10.38 -1.05 7.02
N VAL A 285 -11.69 -1.25 7.07
CA VAL A 285 -12.66 -0.14 6.99
C VAL A 285 -12.38 0.85 8.12
N ASP A 286 -12.53 2.14 7.83
CA ASP A 286 -12.20 3.25 8.74
C ASP A 286 -10.72 3.35 9.14
N SER A 287 -9.81 2.69 8.40
CA SER A 287 -8.38 2.81 8.65
C SER A 287 -7.90 4.27 8.52
N PRO A 288 -7.18 4.82 9.52
CA PRO A 288 -6.62 6.17 9.44
C PRO A 288 -5.55 6.31 8.35
N SER A 289 -5.05 5.17 7.84
CA SER A 289 -4.05 5.11 6.78
C SER A 289 -4.65 5.19 5.37
N GLU A 290 -5.98 5.13 5.22
CA GLU A 290 -6.66 5.18 3.92
C GLU A 290 -6.21 6.37 3.07
N PRO A 291 -6.29 7.65 3.55
CA PRO A 291 -5.87 8.79 2.73
C PRO A 291 -4.39 8.73 2.35
N TRP A 292 -3.56 8.05 3.15
CA TRP A 292 -2.14 7.88 2.86
C TRP A 292 -1.92 6.91 1.69
N PHE A 293 -2.59 5.76 1.70
CA PHE A 293 -2.53 4.78 0.60
C PHE A 293 -3.12 5.36 -0.70
N ARG A 294 -4.23 6.09 -0.63
CA ARG A 294 -4.78 6.79 -1.81
C ARG A 294 -3.76 7.75 -2.43
N ARG A 295 -3.03 8.51 -1.61
CA ARG A 295 -1.94 9.40 -2.07
C ARG A 295 -0.75 8.65 -2.67
N GLN A 296 -0.56 7.37 -2.33
CA GLN A 296 0.47 6.52 -2.96
C GLN A 296 -0.01 5.90 -4.29
N GLY A 297 -1.22 6.24 -4.75
CA GLY A 297 -1.75 5.80 -6.04
C GLY A 297 -2.52 4.47 -5.98
N TRP A 298 -2.92 4.02 -4.80
CA TRP A 298 -3.84 2.89 -4.67
C TRP A 298 -5.27 3.29 -5.04
N PRO A 299 -5.98 2.55 -5.92
CA PRO A 299 -7.31 2.90 -6.41
C PRO A 299 -8.39 2.50 -5.39
N ILE A 300 -8.37 3.13 -4.21
CA ILE A 300 -9.31 2.84 -3.13
C ILE A 300 -10.69 3.40 -3.48
N LYS A 301 -11.65 2.50 -3.70
CA LYS A 301 -13.07 2.82 -3.87
C LYS A 301 -13.77 2.64 -2.52
N LEU A 302 -14.16 3.74 -1.88
CA LEU A 302 -14.89 3.67 -0.62
C LEU A 302 -16.29 3.06 -0.86
N PRO A 303 -16.76 2.16 0.02
CA PRO A 303 -18.13 1.65 -0.04
C PRO A 303 -19.15 2.79 0.00
N VAL A 304 -20.08 2.81 -0.95
CA VAL A 304 -21.19 3.78 -0.96
C VAL A 304 -22.23 3.43 0.12
N ALA A 305 -22.34 2.13 0.46
CA ALA A 305 -23.16 1.59 1.54
C ALA A 305 -22.47 0.36 2.15
N PRO A 306 -22.77 -0.01 3.42
CA PRO A 306 -22.31 -1.26 4.01
C PRO A 306 -22.68 -2.46 3.13
N GLY A 307 -21.75 -3.41 2.97
CA GLY A 307 -21.99 -4.62 2.17
C GLY A 307 -21.88 -4.42 0.66
N SER A 308 -21.30 -3.30 0.21
CA SER A 308 -20.97 -3.11 -1.22
C SER A 308 -20.04 -4.22 -1.73
N ARG A 309 -20.03 -4.48 -3.05
CA ARG A 309 -19.20 -5.54 -3.68
C ARG A 309 -17.69 -5.42 -3.38
N HIS A 310 -17.21 -4.24 -2.99
CA HIS A 310 -15.81 -3.97 -2.65
C HIS A 310 -15.48 -4.13 -1.16
N GLU A 311 -16.49 -4.35 -0.32
CA GLU A 311 -16.32 -4.62 1.11
C GLU A 311 -16.32 -6.14 1.34
N ALA A 312 -15.25 -6.63 1.96
CA ALA A 312 -15.17 -7.99 2.46
C ALA A 312 -15.29 -7.99 3.98
N CYS A 313 -16.04 -8.94 4.53
CA CYS A 313 -16.29 -9.07 5.95
C CYS A 313 -15.86 -10.46 6.44
N ASP A 314 -15.18 -10.46 7.58
CA ASP A 314 -15.00 -11.64 8.41
C ASP A 314 -16.13 -11.67 9.43
N TRP A 315 -16.76 -12.82 9.64
CA TRP A 315 -17.90 -12.97 10.53
C TRP A 315 -17.67 -14.03 11.60
N LEU A 316 -18.33 -13.86 12.74
CA LEU A 316 -18.34 -14.77 13.86
C LEU A 316 -19.78 -15.19 14.19
N LEU A 317 -19.98 -16.48 14.41
CA LEU A 317 -21.24 -17.08 14.81
C LEU A 317 -21.04 -17.93 16.06
N GLU A 318 -21.91 -17.77 17.05
CA GLU A 318 -22.08 -18.76 18.12
C GLU A 318 -23.13 -19.77 17.67
N PHE A 319 -22.84 -21.08 17.73
CA PHE A 319 -23.75 -22.09 17.18
C PHE A 319 -25.15 -22.09 17.81
N LYS A 320 -25.29 -21.63 19.05
CA LYS A 320 -26.60 -21.46 19.70
C LYS A 320 -27.48 -20.38 19.03
N ASN A 321 -26.87 -19.45 18.30
CA ASN A 321 -27.58 -18.40 17.56
C ASN A 321 -27.88 -18.82 16.12
N TRP A 322 -27.33 -19.95 15.66
CA TRP A 322 -27.66 -20.48 14.34
C TRP A 322 -29.13 -20.89 14.34
N PRO A 323 -29.98 -20.34 13.44
CA PRO A 323 -31.35 -20.78 13.37
C PRO A 323 -31.37 -22.25 12.93
N VAL A 324 -31.78 -23.14 13.83
CA VAL A 324 -32.02 -24.54 13.50
C VAL A 324 -33.07 -24.57 12.42
N THR A 325 -32.65 -24.86 11.20
CA THR A 325 -33.53 -24.83 10.03
C THR A 325 -33.98 -26.25 9.73
N CYS A 326 -35.28 -26.49 9.83
CA CYS A 326 -35.90 -27.63 9.14
C CYS A 326 -35.87 -27.30 7.66
N LEU A 327 -34.73 -27.60 7.03
CA LEU A 327 -34.52 -27.38 5.62
C LEU A 327 -35.38 -28.41 4.87
N ASP A 328 -36.35 -27.93 4.06
CA ASP A 328 -37.18 -28.81 3.22
C ASP A 328 -36.30 -29.80 2.44
N PRO A 329 -36.78 -31.03 2.13
CA PRO A 329 -36.05 -31.94 1.26
C PRO A 329 -35.73 -31.23 -0.06
N SER A 330 -34.49 -30.77 -0.23
CA SER A 330 -34.06 -30.12 -1.46
C SER A 330 -33.58 -31.17 -2.44
N ARG A 331 -33.70 -30.85 -3.73
CA ARG A 331 -32.94 -31.55 -4.79
C ARG A 331 -31.41 -31.51 -4.62
N PHE A 332 -30.93 -30.78 -3.61
CA PHE A 332 -29.53 -30.64 -3.28
C PHE A 332 -29.15 -31.49 -2.07
N THR A 333 -27.99 -32.14 -2.15
CA THR A 333 -27.40 -32.94 -1.06
C THR A 333 -26.13 -32.26 -0.59
N PHE A 334 -25.88 -32.23 0.72
CA PHE A 334 -24.67 -31.65 1.29
C PHE A 334 -23.97 -32.66 2.18
N ARG A 335 -22.66 -32.86 1.99
CA ARG A 335 -21.87 -33.85 2.73
C ARG A 335 -20.38 -33.53 2.70
N PRO A 336 -19.58 -34.09 3.62
CA PRO A 336 -18.12 -34.12 3.48
C PRO A 336 -17.69 -34.78 2.16
N CYS A 337 -16.56 -34.32 1.63
CA CYS A 337 -15.94 -34.82 0.41
C CYS A 337 -15.33 -36.21 0.63
N GLU A 338 -15.55 -37.09 -0.35
CA GLU A 338 -14.94 -38.42 -0.40
C GLU A 338 -13.72 -38.41 -1.33
N MET A 339 -12.88 -39.44 -1.23
CA MET A 339 -11.66 -39.53 -2.03
C MET A 339 -11.95 -39.54 -3.55
N THR A 340 -13.10 -40.08 -3.95
CA THR A 340 -13.60 -40.14 -5.33
C THR A 340 -14.06 -38.80 -5.88
N ASP A 341 -14.30 -37.80 -5.01
CA ASP A 341 -14.76 -36.47 -5.40
C ASP A 341 -13.60 -35.50 -5.65
N ILE A 342 -12.37 -35.82 -5.23
CA ILE A 342 -11.23 -34.89 -5.20
C ILE A 342 -11.00 -34.20 -6.55
N ASP A 343 -10.85 -34.98 -7.62
CA ASP A 343 -10.54 -34.43 -8.93
C ASP A 343 -11.69 -33.54 -9.44
N LYS A 344 -12.93 -33.93 -9.13
CA LYS A 344 -14.14 -33.16 -9.49
C LYS A 344 -14.20 -31.84 -8.72
N VAL A 345 -13.87 -31.83 -7.42
CA VAL A 345 -13.93 -30.59 -6.62
C VAL A 345 -12.82 -29.62 -7.01
N VAL A 346 -11.61 -30.12 -7.27
CA VAL A 346 -10.49 -29.26 -7.72
C VAL A 346 -10.83 -28.63 -9.07
N ALA A 347 -11.37 -29.41 -10.03
CA ALA A 347 -11.82 -28.88 -11.32
C ALA A 347 -12.98 -27.87 -11.17
N PHE A 348 -13.96 -28.16 -10.31
CA PHE A 348 -15.08 -27.25 -10.04
C PHE A 348 -14.60 -25.90 -9.48
N VAL A 349 -13.69 -25.94 -8.50
CA VAL A 349 -13.13 -24.73 -7.88
C VAL A 349 -12.29 -23.96 -8.89
N ASP A 350 -11.45 -24.63 -9.69
CA ASP A 350 -10.62 -23.98 -10.72
C ASP A 350 -11.47 -23.16 -11.71
N ILE A 351 -12.56 -23.76 -12.20
CA ILE A 351 -13.46 -23.09 -13.16
C ILE A 351 -14.20 -21.92 -12.49
N THR A 352 -14.77 -22.17 -11.31
CA THR A 352 -15.68 -21.22 -10.66
C THR A 352 -14.92 -20.06 -10.00
N SER A 353 -13.72 -20.29 -9.47
CA SER A 353 -12.87 -19.27 -8.87
C SER A 353 -12.36 -18.28 -9.92
N ARG A 354 -11.83 -18.76 -11.05
CA ARG A 354 -11.40 -17.92 -12.18
C ARG A 354 -12.53 -17.07 -12.72
N ARG A 355 -13.73 -17.63 -12.89
CA ARG A 355 -14.91 -16.87 -13.37
C ARG A 355 -15.32 -15.75 -12.41
N ASN A 356 -15.05 -15.91 -11.12
CA ASN A 356 -15.43 -14.97 -10.07
C ASN A 356 -14.28 -14.11 -9.55
N ASP A 357 -13.11 -14.15 -10.18
CA ASP A 357 -11.87 -13.48 -9.75
C ASP A 357 -11.49 -13.78 -8.29
N ASN A 358 -11.79 -14.99 -7.81
CA ASN A 358 -11.36 -15.44 -6.49
C ASN A 358 -9.93 -15.99 -6.61
N MET A 359 -9.00 -15.40 -5.87
CA MET A 359 -7.57 -15.69 -5.99
C MET A 359 -7.06 -16.55 -4.82
N GLY A 360 -6.22 -17.55 -5.13
CA GLY A 360 -5.60 -18.47 -4.19
C GLY A 360 -6.53 -19.58 -3.69
N TRP A 361 -7.74 -19.73 -4.25
CA TRP A 361 -8.69 -20.73 -3.78
C TRP A 361 -8.30 -22.12 -4.29
N TYR A 362 -7.92 -22.22 -5.56
CA TYR A 362 -7.42 -23.47 -6.14
C TYR A 362 -6.32 -24.10 -5.28
N ASP A 363 -5.31 -23.32 -4.90
CA ASP A 363 -4.17 -23.78 -4.11
C ASP A 363 -4.60 -24.33 -2.73
N GLN A 364 -5.60 -23.72 -2.09
CA GLN A 364 -6.12 -24.18 -0.80
C GLN A 364 -6.86 -25.52 -0.91
N TYR A 365 -7.66 -25.72 -1.96
CA TYR A 365 -8.31 -27.01 -2.22
C TYR A 365 -7.29 -28.08 -2.62
N ALA A 366 -6.33 -27.75 -3.48
CA ALA A 366 -5.26 -28.66 -3.91
C ALA A 366 -4.40 -29.11 -2.71
N LYS A 367 -4.07 -28.20 -1.79
CA LYS A 367 -3.34 -28.50 -0.55
C LYS A 367 -4.04 -29.59 0.28
N LEU A 368 -5.36 -29.48 0.46
CA LEU A 368 -6.13 -30.48 1.22
C LEU A 368 -6.28 -31.80 0.47
N ALA A 369 -6.45 -31.75 -0.85
CA ALA A 369 -6.46 -32.93 -1.71
C ALA A 369 -5.15 -33.74 -1.57
N HIS A 370 -3.99 -33.05 -1.65
CA HIS A 370 -2.68 -33.68 -1.50
C HIS A 370 -2.42 -34.23 -0.10
N ALA A 371 -2.86 -33.51 0.94
CA ALA A 371 -2.75 -33.97 2.33
C ALA A 371 -3.72 -35.11 2.69
N ARG A 372 -4.65 -35.46 1.79
CA ARG A 372 -5.76 -36.41 2.02
C ARG A 372 -6.69 -35.98 3.18
N ASN A 373 -6.77 -34.68 3.45
CA ASN A 373 -7.68 -34.07 4.41
C ASN A 373 -9.06 -33.82 3.77
N THR A 374 -9.61 -34.82 3.08
CA THR A 374 -10.84 -34.61 2.28
C THR A 374 -12.06 -34.26 3.12
N ARG A 375 -12.12 -34.75 4.37
CA ARG A 375 -13.24 -34.47 5.28
C ARG A 375 -13.39 -33.00 5.65
N ASP A 376 -12.32 -32.22 5.52
CA ASP A 376 -12.35 -30.78 5.75
C ASP A 376 -13.02 -30.03 4.58
N ILE A 377 -13.24 -30.70 3.43
CA ILE A 377 -13.96 -30.16 2.27
C ILE A 377 -15.43 -30.57 2.37
N ILE A 378 -16.35 -29.61 2.36
CA ILE A 378 -17.80 -29.84 2.35
C ILE A 378 -18.34 -29.54 0.97
N LEU A 379 -19.12 -30.46 0.41
CA LEU A 379 -19.70 -30.36 -0.93
C LEU A 379 -21.20 -30.10 -0.86
N GLY A 380 -21.70 -29.34 -1.83
CA GLY A 380 -23.11 -29.28 -2.22
C GLY A 380 -23.28 -29.88 -3.60
N LEU A 381 -24.25 -30.78 -3.75
CA LEU A 381 -24.45 -31.62 -4.92
C LEU A 381 -25.88 -31.47 -5.45
N GLN A 382 -26.04 -31.48 -6.77
CA GLN A 382 -27.33 -31.71 -7.44
C GLN A 382 -27.22 -33.03 -8.23
N GLY A 383 -27.73 -34.12 -7.65
CA GLY A 383 -27.37 -35.46 -8.13
C GLY A 383 -25.86 -35.70 -7.95
N GLU A 384 -25.16 -36.02 -9.04
CA GLU A 384 -23.69 -36.23 -9.05
C GLU A 384 -22.88 -34.96 -9.36
N ILE A 385 -23.54 -33.83 -9.62
CA ILE A 385 -22.89 -32.59 -10.04
C ILE A 385 -22.57 -31.74 -8.81
N ILE A 386 -21.30 -31.36 -8.65
CA ILE A 386 -20.86 -30.41 -7.62
C ILE A 386 -21.35 -29.02 -8.00
N ILE A 387 -22.16 -28.42 -7.14
CA ILE A 387 -22.70 -27.06 -7.28
C ILE A 387 -22.15 -26.10 -6.23
N ALA A 388 -21.55 -26.63 -5.16
CA ALA A 388 -20.92 -25.84 -4.13
C ALA A 388 -19.82 -26.62 -3.41
N ALA A 389 -18.84 -25.89 -2.88
CA ALA A 389 -17.78 -26.41 -2.03
C ALA A 389 -17.38 -25.36 -0.99
N ALA A 390 -16.98 -25.81 0.20
CA ALA A 390 -16.37 -24.96 1.23
C ALA A 390 -15.29 -25.72 1.98
N LEU A 391 -14.31 -25.00 2.52
CA LEU A 391 -13.28 -25.57 3.40
C LEU A 391 -13.62 -25.27 4.84
N THR A 392 -13.69 -26.31 5.66
CA THR A 392 -13.74 -26.19 7.12
C THR A 392 -12.33 -26.34 7.70
N TYR A 393 -12.06 -25.66 8.80
CA TYR A 393 -10.76 -25.75 9.46
C TYR A 393 -10.85 -25.57 10.96
N ARG A 394 -9.85 -26.09 11.67
CA ARG A 394 -9.67 -25.97 13.11
C ARG A 394 -8.19 -25.84 13.41
N THR A 395 -7.86 -25.50 14.65
CA THR A 395 -6.48 -25.50 15.13
C THR A 395 -5.77 -26.80 14.74
N GLY A 396 -4.63 -26.67 14.05
CA GLY A 396 -3.82 -27.81 13.59
C GLY A 396 -4.16 -28.31 12.17
N SER A 397 -5.24 -27.85 11.53
CA SER A 397 -5.49 -28.21 10.13
C SER A 397 -4.59 -27.41 9.16
N PRO A 398 -4.32 -27.91 7.95
CA PRO A 398 -3.47 -27.21 6.97
C PRO A 398 -3.95 -25.80 6.62
N VAL A 399 -5.26 -25.57 6.60
CA VAL A 399 -5.87 -24.26 6.30
C VAL A 399 -5.69 -23.27 7.45
N ALA A 400 -5.71 -23.74 8.71
CA ALA A 400 -5.48 -22.88 9.88
C ALA A 400 -4.07 -22.27 9.90
N GLY A 401 -3.13 -22.86 9.17
CA GLY A 401 -1.81 -22.27 8.94
C GLY A 401 -1.88 -21.02 8.07
N ASP A 402 -2.86 -20.88 7.17
CA ASP A 402 -3.00 -19.77 6.23
C ASP A 402 -4.01 -18.70 6.70
N ILE A 403 -4.88 -19.04 7.66
CA ILE A 403 -5.87 -18.11 8.23
C ILE A 403 -5.86 -18.24 9.76
N PRO A 404 -5.18 -17.32 10.48
CA PRO A 404 -4.87 -17.54 11.89
C PRO A 404 -6.03 -17.17 12.84
N TRP A 405 -7.05 -16.46 12.35
CA TRP A 405 -7.96 -15.68 13.18
C TRP A 405 -8.96 -16.48 14.00
N ALA A 406 -9.37 -17.66 13.54
CA ALA A 406 -10.23 -18.54 14.35
C ALA A 406 -9.56 -18.86 15.70
N ARG A 407 -8.28 -19.28 15.65
CA ARG A 407 -7.50 -19.67 16.83
C ARG A 407 -7.25 -18.51 17.81
N THR A 408 -7.11 -17.28 17.30
CA THR A 408 -6.86 -16.11 18.16
C THR A 408 -8.11 -15.66 18.90
N ILE A 409 -9.30 -16.01 18.41
CA ILE A 409 -10.56 -15.71 19.09
C ILE A 409 -10.74 -16.63 20.30
N ALA A 410 -10.59 -17.96 20.11
CA ALA A 410 -10.52 -18.96 21.18
C ALA A 410 -10.24 -20.37 20.62
N ASP A 411 -9.97 -21.34 21.52
CA ASP A 411 -9.74 -22.75 21.20
C ASP A 411 -10.96 -23.46 20.56
N ASP A 412 -12.18 -23.06 20.93
CA ASP A 412 -13.45 -23.66 20.52
C ASP A 412 -14.04 -23.01 19.25
N VAL A 413 -13.22 -22.30 18.47
CA VAL A 413 -13.62 -21.60 17.24
C VAL A 413 -13.05 -22.34 16.04
N GLY A 414 -13.95 -22.82 15.20
CA GLY A 414 -13.65 -23.41 13.89
C GLY A 414 -13.81 -22.37 12.80
N GLY A 415 -13.32 -22.70 11.61
CA GLY A 415 -13.27 -21.80 10.48
C GLY A 415 -13.99 -22.36 9.26
N ILE A 416 -14.53 -21.46 8.44
CA ILE A 416 -14.94 -21.74 7.06
C ILE A 416 -14.25 -20.73 6.14
N THR A 417 -13.66 -21.22 5.05
CA THR A 417 -13.06 -20.38 4.00
C THR A 417 -13.35 -20.91 2.60
N CYS A 418 -12.97 -20.14 1.59
CA CYS A 418 -13.06 -20.48 0.16
C CYS A 418 -14.42 -21.04 -0.26
N VAL A 419 -15.51 -20.37 0.16
CA VAL A 419 -16.89 -20.80 -0.14
C VAL A 419 -17.21 -20.55 -1.61
N CYS A 420 -17.20 -21.63 -2.38
CA CYS A 420 -17.39 -21.66 -3.82
C CYS A 420 -18.80 -22.16 -4.15
N ILE A 421 -19.61 -21.35 -4.84
CA ILE A 421 -20.99 -21.69 -5.22
C ILE A 421 -21.17 -21.36 -6.69
N SER A 422 -21.76 -22.28 -7.45
CA SER A 422 -22.11 -22.09 -8.86
C SER A 422 -23.09 -20.92 -9.03
N ASP A 423 -22.99 -20.21 -10.16
CA ASP A 423 -23.88 -19.10 -10.49
C ASP A 423 -25.30 -19.57 -10.86
N ASP A 424 -25.46 -20.84 -11.24
CA ASP A 424 -26.72 -21.40 -11.78
C ASP A 424 -27.68 -21.93 -10.69
N VAL A 425 -27.38 -21.66 -9.42
CA VAL A 425 -28.18 -22.13 -8.28
C VAL A 425 -28.63 -20.98 -7.38
N PRO A 426 -29.74 -21.15 -6.61
CA PRO A 426 -30.18 -20.13 -5.65
C PRO A 426 -29.13 -19.93 -4.52
N ARG A 427 -28.24 -18.96 -4.70
CA ARG A 427 -27.03 -18.75 -3.87
C ARG A 427 -27.32 -18.74 -2.37
N ASP A 428 -28.33 -18.01 -1.92
CA ASP A 428 -28.65 -17.88 -0.50
C ASP A 428 -29.12 -19.21 0.11
N SER A 429 -29.96 -19.96 -0.61
CA SER A 429 -30.45 -21.27 -0.15
C SER A 429 -29.32 -22.29 -0.09
N VAL A 430 -28.45 -22.31 -1.10
CA VAL A 430 -27.27 -23.19 -1.15
C VAL A 430 -26.27 -22.82 -0.06
N MET A 431 -26.00 -21.52 0.14
CA MET A 431 -25.14 -21.02 1.21
C MET A 431 -25.63 -21.47 2.59
N ILE A 432 -26.92 -21.29 2.90
CA ILE A 432 -27.48 -21.68 4.21
C ILE A 432 -27.30 -23.17 4.47
N ARG A 433 -27.59 -24.03 3.48
CA ARG A 433 -27.46 -25.49 3.61
C ARG A 433 -26.00 -25.96 3.69
N LEU A 434 -25.11 -25.29 2.96
CA LEU A 434 -23.68 -25.54 3.02
C LEU A 434 -23.13 -25.17 4.40
N LEU A 435 -23.48 -23.99 4.92
CA LEU A 435 -23.10 -23.54 6.25
C LEU A 435 -23.66 -24.46 7.34
N ASP A 436 -24.92 -24.89 7.24
CA ASP A 436 -25.54 -25.82 8.18
C ASP A 436 -24.78 -27.16 8.26
N THR A 437 -24.30 -27.66 7.11
CA THR A 437 -23.49 -28.88 7.06
C THR A 437 -22.08 -28.65 7.63
N CYS A 438 -21.44 -27.52 7.32
CA CYS A 438 -20.17 -27.16 7.92
C CYS A 438 -20.26 -27.01 9.45
N ILE A 439 -21.33 -26.38 9.95
CA ILE A 439 -21.60 -26.22 11.37
C ILE A 439 -21.74 -27.57 12.06
N ARG A 440 -22.50 -28.51 11.48
CA ARG A 440 -22.63 -29.88 12.02
C ARG A 440 -21.28 -30.58 12.11
N VAL A 441 -20.49 -30.55 11.04
CA VAL A 441 -19.14 -31.14 11.02
C VAL A 441 -18.22 -30.53 12.08
N LEU A 442 -18.23 -29.20 12.24
CA LEU A 442 -17.42 -28.53 13.26
C LEU A 442 -17.92 -28.83 14.67
N LYS A 443 -19.23 -28.93 14.88
CA LYS A 443 -19.86 -29.24 16.17
C LYS A 443 -19.53 -30.66 16.63
N ASP A 444 -19.54 -31.62 15.70
CA ASP A 444 -19.09 -33.00 15.95
C ASP A 444 -17.60 -33.07 16.31
N ALA A 445 -16.84 -32.05 15.92
CA ALA A 445 -15.43 -31.88 16.25
C ALA A 445 -15.19 -30.92 17.44
N GLU A 446 -16.15 -30.85 18.38
CA GLU A 446 -16.10 -30.12 19.66
C GLU A 446 -15.92 -28.60 19.54
N THR A 447 -16.30 -28.03 18.40
CA THR A 447 -16.33 -26.58 18.19
C THR A 447 -17.67 -26.01 18.62
N ASN A 448 -17.70 -24.78 19.16
CA ASN A 448 -18.94 -24.10 19.56
C ASN A 448 -19.20 -22.79 18.80
N ARG A 449 -18.19 -22.29 18.10
CA ARG A 449 -18.23 -21.03 17.36
C ARG A 449 -17.62 -21.18 15.98
N LEU A 450 -18.11 -20.41 15.03
CA LEU A 450 -17.64 -20.40 13.66
C LEU A 450 -17.12 -19.01 13.29
N PHE A 451 -15.91 -18.99 12.76
CA PHE A 451 -15.33 -17.87 12.04
C PHE A 451 -15.43 -18.12 10.53
N ILE A 452 -15.91 -17.16 9.76
CA ILE A 452 -15.95 -17.25 8.28
C ILE A 452 -15.32 -16.01 7.68
N ASP A 453 -14.28 -16.20 6.88
CA ASP A 453 -13.45 -15.10 6.37
C ASP A 453 -13.86 -14.61 4.97
N GLY A 454 -13.60 -13.32 4.74
CA GLY A 454 -13.54 -12.75 3.39
C GLY A 454 -14.84 -12.77 2.59
N ILE A 455 -16.00 -12.77 3.26
CA ILE A 455 -17.31 -12.80 2.60
C ILE A 455 -17.65 -11.43 2.03
N LYS A 456 -18.00 -11.39 0.74
CA LYS A 456 -18.46 -10.19 0.03
C LYS A 456 -19.98 -10.20 -0.10
N GLY A 457 -20.62 -9.13 0.37
CA GLY A 457 -22.08 -8.96 0.34
C GLY A 457 -22.85 -9.91 1.26
N GLY A 458 -24.18 -9.85 1.19
CA GLY A 458 -25.07 -10.70 2.00
C GLY A 458 -25.20 -10.28 3.47
N ASP A 459 -24.73 -9.09 3.84
CA ASP A 459 -24.66 -8.58 5.21
C ASP A 459 -25.97 -8.74 6.01
N ASP A 460 -27.11 -8.37 5.42
CA ASP A 460 -28.42 -8.50 6.04
C ASP A 460 -28.80 -9.96 6.29
N GLY A 461 -28.43 -10.85 5.36
CA GLY A 461 -28.64 -12.29 5.48
C GLY A 461 -27.82 -12.88 6.61
N PHE A 462 -26.51 -12.61 6.64
CA PHE A 462 -25.62 -13.07 7.71
C PHE A 462 -26.07 -12.56 9.09
N SER A 463 -26.46 -11.28 9.17
CA SER A 463 -26.96 -10.70 10.43
C SER A 463 -28.24 -11.39 10.91
N LYS A 464 -29.19 -11.68 10.01
CA LYS A 464 -30.42 -12.44 10.33
C LYS A 464 -30.14 -13.88 10.76
N LEU A 465 -29.05 -14.48 10.28
CA LEU A 465 -28.59 -15.82 10.65
C LEU A 465 -27.79 -15.85 11.97
N GLY A 466 -27.70 -14.72 12.68
CA GLY A 466 -27.04 -14.63 13.99
C GLY A 466 -25.53 -14.37 13.93
N PHE A 467 -24.96 -14.13 12.75
CA PHE A 467 -23.56 -13.74 12.62
C PHE A 467 -23.34 -12.29 13.08
N ARG A 468 -22.15 -12.05 13.63
CA ARG A 468 -21.65 -10.74 14.00
C ARG A 468 -20.38 -10.44 13.20
N LYS A 469 -20.24 -9.22 12.71
CA LYS A 469 -19.00 -8.81 12.01
C LYS A 469 -17.83 -8.86 12.99
N TRP A 470 -16.77 -9.55 12.59
CA TRP A 470 -15.50 -9.55 13.31
C TRP A 470 -14.58 -8.47 12.75
N ALA A 471 -14.33 -8.47 11.44
CA ALA A 471 -13.53 -7.46 10.76
C ALA A 471 -14.13 -7.10 9.39
N ARG A 472 -13.80 -5.90 8.90
CA ARG A 472 -14.29 -5.36 7.64
C ARG A 472 -13.12 -4.77 6.87
N TYR A 473 -13.06 -5.03 5.56
CA TYR A 473 -11.97 -4.58 4.72
C TYR A 473 -12.49 -4.02 3.40
N ILE A 474 -11.77 -3.03 2.88
CA ILE A 474 -11.87 -2.56 1.50
C ILE A 474 -10.87 -3.36 0.69
N GLU A 475 -11.38 -4.08 -0.30
CA GLU A 475 -10.56 -4.80 -1.26
C GLU A 475 -9.93 -3.80 -2.25
N VAL A 476 -8.61 -3.87 -2.40
CA VAL A 476 -7.86 -2.92 -3.26
C VAL A 476 -6.81 -3.66 -4.06
N TRP A 477 -6.96 -3.57 -5.38
CA TRP A 477 -6.06 -4.14 -6.37
C TRP A 477 -5.53 -3.06 -7.31
N ARG A 478 -4.35 -3.29 -7.87
CA ARG A 478 -3.75 -2.43 -8.89
C ARG A 478 -2.93 -3.28 -9.85
N GLU A 479 -3.11 -3.06 -11.15
CA GLU A 479 -2.24 -3.66 -12.17
C GLU A 479 -0.83 -3.10 -12.10
N CYS A 480 0.15 -3.97 -12.30
CA CYS A 480 1.50 -3.54 -12.64
C CYS A 480 1.41 -2.85 -14.01
N ARG A 481 1.75 -1.57 -14.09
CA ARG A 481 1.88 -0.92 -15.41
C ARG A 481 3.02 -1.65 -16.12
N ASP A 482 2.74 -2.20 -17.30
CA ASP A 482 3.79 -2.75 -18.16
C ASP A 482 4.91 -1.73 -18.26
N SER A 483 6.08 -2.10 -17.77
CA SER A 483 7.32 -1.40 -18.11
C SER A 483 7.52 -1.61 -19.61
N GLY A 484 6.96 -0.70 -20.41
CA GLY A 484 7.00 -0.61 -21.86
C GLY A 484 7.63 -1.80 -22.57
N ALA A 485 6.81 -2.76 -22.99
CA ALA A 485 7.10 -3.46 -24.21
C ALA A 485 7.09 -2.38 -25.31
N VAL A 486 8.27 -1.99 -25.77
CA VAL A 486 8.43 -1.32 -27.06
C VAL A 486 7.88 -2.31 -28.07
N THR A 487 6.66 -2.07 -28.53
CA THR A 487 6.17 -2.67 -29.77
C THR A 487 7.08 -2.13 -30.86
N SER A 488 8.05 -2.94 -31.26
CA SER A 488 8.69 -2.80 -32.57
C SER A 488 7.60 -3.01 -33.61
N ASP A 489 7.03 -1.92 -34.09
CA ASP A 489 6.36 -1.91 -35.39
C ASP A 489 7.44 -2.11 -36.45
N GLU A 490 7.71 -3.38 -36.79
CA GLU A 490 8.15 -3.76 -38.12
C GLU A 490 6.95 -4.41 -38.79
N ASP A 491 6.27 -3.64 -39.64
CA ASP A 491 5.70 -4.06 -40.94
C ASP A 491 4.87 -2.90 -41.51
N VAL A 492 5.49 -2.08 -42.37
CA VAL A 492 5.09 -1.65 -43.73
C VAL A 492 6.15 -0.69 -44.29
#